data_AF-A0A8T4QKS5-F1
#
_entry.id   AF-A0A8T4QKS5-F1
#
_cell.length_a   1.000
_cell.length_b   1.000
_cell.length_c   1.000
_cell.angle_alpha   90.00
_cell.angle_beta   90.00
_cell.angle_gamma   90.00
#
_symmetry.space_group_name_H-M   'P 1'
#
loop_
_entity.id
_entity.type
_entity.pdbx_description
1 polymer ?
#
loop_
_entity_poly.entity_id
_entity_poly.type
_entity_poly.pdbx_seq_one_letter_code
_entity_poly.pdbx_strand_id
1 'polypeptide(L)'
;MLTVSQKTLFGILCSLLLLMVFFSFEARNNLGQSGFDSCVQKKCVARGQPYCEKNNEINNCCLGAGGRTEYVDRKVICVFI
;
A
#
# COMPACT_ATOMS: atom_id res chain seq x y z
N MET A 1 -2.00 42.43 -6.02
CA MET A 1 -2.51 41.94 -4.72
C MET A 1 -3.32 40.68 -4.97
N LEU A 2 -2.96 39.55 -4.37
CA LEU A 2 -3.81 38.35 -4.43
C LEU A 2 -5.07 38.60 -3.62
N THR A 3 -6.24 38.33 -4.22
CA THR A 3 -7.52 38.41 -3.50
C THR A 3 -7.56 37.37 -2.39
N VAL A 4 -8.36 37.63 -1.35
CA VAL A 4 -8.47 36.73 -0.18
C VAL A 4 -8.77 35.30 -0.61
N SER A 5 -9.67 35.12 -1.58
CA SER A 5 -10.02 33.83 -2.16
C SER A 5 -8.83 33.10 -2.80
N GLN A 6 -7.94 33.80 -3.49
CA GLN A 6 -6.74 33.20 -4.09
C GLN A 6 -5.72 32.77 -3.02
N LYS A 7 -5.59 33.54 -1.92
CA LYS A 7 -4.74 33.14 -0.78
C LYS A 7 -5.26 31.88 -0.10
N THR A 8 -6.57 31.78 0.11
CA THR A 8 -7.19 30.58 0.69
C THR A 8 -7.01 29.37 -0.22
N LEU A 9 -7.26 29.52 -1.52
CA LEU A 9 -7.07 28.45 -2.50
C LEU A 9 -5.62 27.96 -2.52
N PHE A 10 -4.66 28.88 -2.50
CA PHE A 10 -3.23 28.56 -2.45
C PHE A 10 -2.87 27.79 -1.18
N GLY A 11 -3.38 28.22 -0.01
CA GLY A 11 -3.19 27.50 1.24
C GLY A 11 -3.71 26.05 1.19
N ILE A 12 -4.90 25.85 0.63
CA ILE A 12 -5.48 24.50 0.45
C ILE A 12 -4.61 23.65 -0.49
N LEU A 13 -4.18 24.21 -1.62
CA LEU A 13 -3.31 23.51 -2.57
C LEU A 13 -1.97 23.12 -1.94
N CYS A 14 -1.35 24.01 -1.17
CA CYS A 14 -0.13 23.69 -0.44
C CYS A 14 -0.34 22.57 0.58
N SER A 15 -1.43 22.61 1.35
CA SER A 15 -1.75 21.54 2.31
C SER A 15 -2.00 20.20 1.64
N LEU A 16 -2.68 20.18 0.49
CA LEU A 16 -2.91 18.96 -0.30
C LEU A 16 -1.59 18.39 -0.84
N LEU A 17 -0.68 19.25 -1.31
CA LEU A 17 0.66 18.83 -1.74
C LEU A 17 1.44 18.19 -0.60
N LEU A 18 1.43 18.79 0.60
CA LEU A 18 2.10 18.23 1.77
C LEU A 18 1.50 16.87 2.17
N LEU A 19 0.17 16.72 2.12
CA LEU A 19 -0.50 15.45 2.36
C LEU A 19 -0.07 14.38 1.36
N MET A 20 0.02 14.70 0.06
CA MET A 20 0.48 13.75 -0.95
C MET A 20 1.92 13.29 -0.69
N VAL A 21 2.82 14.20 -0.30
CA VAL A 21 4.20 13.86 0.03
C VAL A 21 4.25 12.92 1.24
N PHE A 22 3.48 13.23 2.28
CA PHE A 22 3.38 12.38 3.47
C PHE A 22 2.87 10.97 3.12
N PHE A 23 1.76 10.87 2.40
CA PHE A 23 1.23 9.58 1.96
C PHE A 23 2.20 8.81 1.05
N SER A 24 2.97 9.51 0.22
CA SER A 24 3.98 8.88 -0.64
C SER A 24 5.12 8.25 0.17
N PHE A 25 5.52 8.88 1.28
CA PHE A 25 6.51 8.32 2.20
C PHE A 25 5.98 7.09 2.95
N GLU A 26 4.75 7.17 3.48
CA GLU A 26 4.13 6.02 4.14
C GLU A 26 3.87 4.84 3.19
N ALA A 27 3.45 5.12 1.95
CA ALA A 27 3.26 4.10 0.94
C ALA A 27 4.57 3.36 0.67
N ARG A 28 5.71 4.08 0.58
CA ARG A 28 7.04 3.48 0.40
C ARG A 28 7.46 2.54 1.52
N ASN A 29 7.10 2.84 2.77
CA ASN A 29 7.40 1.95 3.90
C ASN A 29 6.59 0.63 3.85
N ASN A 30 5.51 0.58 3.09
CA ASN A 30 4.68 -0.62 2.90
C ASN A 30 4.96 -1.33 1.55
N LEU A 31 6.02 -0.94 0.82
CA LEU A 31 6.45 -1.64 -0.39
C LEU A 31 7.48 -2.72 -0.06
N GLY A 32 7.54 -3.77 -0.89
CA GLY A 32 8.49 -4.86 -0.76
C GLY A 32 8.05 -5.99 0.19
N GLN A 33 8.99 -6.89 0.49
CA GLN A 33 8.75 -8.10 1.29
C GLN A 33 8.14 -7.77 2.67
N SER A 34 8.62 -6.73 3.35
CA SER A 34 8.12 -6.31 4.67
C SER A 34 6.66 -5.86 4.64
N GLY A 35 6.26 -5.13 3.60
CA GLY A 35 4.89 -4.68 3.40
C GLY A 35 3.94 -5.83 3.09
N PHE A 36 4.40 -6.77 2.26
CA PHE A 36 3.67 -8.01 1.98
C PHE A 36 3.48 -8.86 3.24
N ASP A 37 4.56 -9.12 3.98
CA ASP A 37 4.52 -9.93 5.20
C ASP A 37 3.60 -9.29 6.26
N SER A 38 3.69 -7.97 6.45
CA SER A 38 2.79 -7.23 7.34
C SER A 38 1.32 -7.31 6.90
N CYS A 39 1.04 -7.23 5.59
CA CYS A 39 -0.32 -7.34 5.06
C CYS A 39 -0.89 -8.74 5.32
N VAL A 40 -0.14 -9.79 5.01
CA VAL A 40 -0.54 -11.17 5.26
C VAL A 40 -0.77 -11.36 6.75
N GLN A 41 0.20 -11.03 7.60
CA GLN A 41 0.12 -11.21 9.05
C GLN A 41 -1.07 -10.48 9.67
N LYS A 42 -1.35 -9.22 9.27
CA LYS A 42 -2.55 -8.49 9.72
C LYS A 42 -3.84 -9.22 9.36
N LYS A 43 -3.96 -9.74 8.13
CA LYS A 43 -5.16 -10.47 7.71
C LYS A 43 -5.30 -11.81 8.42
N CYS A 44 -4.19 -12.51 8.69
CA CYS A 44 -4.20 -13.77 9.44
C CYS A 44 -4.63 -13.56 10.90
N VAL A 45 -4.14 -12.50 11.55
CA VAL A 45 -4.54 -12.18 12.93
C VAL A 45 -6.01 -11.74 12.99
N ALA A 46 -6.48 -10.96 12.01
CA ALA A 46 -7.85 -10.45 12.00
C ALA A 46 -8.92 -11.50 11.64
N ARG A 47 -8.60 -12.50 10.80
CA ARG A 47 -9.59 -13.43 10.22
C ARG A 47 -9.23 -14.92 10.34
N GLY A 48 -8.12 -15.24 11.00
CA GLY A 48 -7.65 -16.60 11.25
C GLY A 48 -6.73 -17.18 10.15
N GLN A 49 -6.10 -18.31 10.47
CA GLN A 49 -5.19 -19.05 9.58
C GLN A 49 -5.70 -19.34 8.14
N PRO A 50 -7.00 -19.64 7.87
CA PRO A 50 -7.43 -19.93 6.50
C PRO A 50 -7.30 -18.73 5.54
N TYR A 51 -7.13 -17.51 6.05
CA TYR A 51 -6.86 -16.31 5.24
C TYR A 51 -5.37 -16.11 4.93
N CYS A 52 -4.47 -16.78 5.65
CA CYS A 52 -3.02 -16.70 5.46
C CYS A 52 -2.55 -17.39 4.18
N GLU A 53 -3.26 -18.45 3.78
CA GLU A 53 -2.88 -19.30 2.65
C GLU A 53 -3.78 -19.07 1.42
N LYS A 54 -4.75 -18.15 1.53
CA LYS A 54 -5.72 -17.92 0.45
C LYS A 54 -5.04 -17.15 -0.68
N ASN A 55 -4.90 -17.80 -1.83
CA ASN A 55 -4.25 -17.23 -3.03
C ASN A 55 -4.74 -15.81 -3.39
N ASN A 56 -6.05 -15.53 -3.27
CA ASN A 56 -6.59 -14.18 -3.54
C ASN A 56 -6.05 -13.11 -2.58
N GLU A 57 -5.83 -13.46 -1.31
CA GLU A 57 -5.34 -12.52 -0.30
C GLU A 57 -3.85 -12.29 -0.45
N ILE A 58 -3.09 -13.35 -0.71
CA ILE A 58 -1.67 -13.27 -1.08
C ILE A 58 -1.51 -12.39 -2.32
N ASN A 59 -2.38 -12.53 -3.31
CA ASN A 59 -2.34 -11.69 -4.52
C ASN A 59 -2.60 -10.22 -4.22
N ASN A 60 -3.66 -9.91 -3.46
CA ASN A 60 -3.97 -8.54 -3.06
C ASN A 60 -2.85 -7.90 -2.23
N CYS A 61 -2.28 -8.64 -1.28
CA CYS A 61 -1.16 -8.15 -0.48
C CYS A 61 0.11 -7.95 -1.32
N CYS A 62 0.38 -8.83 -2.28
CA CYS A 62 1.53 -8.72 -3.17
C CYS A 62 1.44 -7.47 -4.06
N LEU A 63 0.28 -7.24 -4.68
CA LEU A 63 0.01 -6.04 -5.48
C LEU A 63 0.10 -4.76 -4.64
N GLY A 64 -0.45 -4.78 -3.42
CA GLY A 64 -0.40 -3.64 -2.49
C GLY A 64 1.02 -3.30 -2.03
N ALA A 65 1.89 -4.29 -1.95
CA ALA A 65 3.31 -4.12 -1.64
C ALA A 65 4.18 -3.81 -2.88
N GLY A 66 3.57 -3.60 -4.05
CA GLY A 66 4.29 -3.29 -5.29
C GLY A 66 5.02 -4.46 -5.93
N GLY A 67 4.69 -5.70 -5.53
CA GLY A 67 5.17 -6.92 -6.16
C GLY A 67 4.24 -7.43 -7.25
N ARG A 68 4.70 -8.43 -7.99
CA ARG A 68 3.91 -9.23 -8.93
C ARG A 68 3.74 -10.64 -8.39
N THR A 69 2.56 -11.22 -8.57
CA THR A 69 2.33 -12.63 -8.23
C THR A 69 2.83 -13.53 -9.36
N GLU A 70 3.52 -14.59 -8.98
CA GLU A 70 3.90 -15.68 -9.88
C GLU A 70 3.42 -17.02 -9.31
N TYR A 71 3.18 -17.97 -10.20
CA TYR A 71 2.80 -19.33 -9.84
C TYR A 71 3.98 -20.26 -10.04
N VAL A 72 4.50 -20.82 -8.95
CA VAL A 72 5.63 -21.76 -8.94
C VAL A 72 5.22 -22.99 -8.13
N ASP A 73 5.39 -24.19 -8.68
CA ASP A 73 5.10 -25.47 -8.00
C ASP A 73 3.71 -25.56 -7.34
N ARG A 74 2.68 -25.07 -8.06
CA ARG A 74 1.27 -24.99 -7.59
C ARG A 74 1.05 -24.06 -6.38
N LYS A 75 2.02 -23.21 -6.03
CA LYS A 75 1.91 -22.17 -5.00
C LYS A 75 1.97 -20.78 -5.63
N VAL A 76 1.27 -19.82 -5.02
CA VAL A 76 1.38 -18.39 -5.37
C VAL A 76 2.53 -17.80 -4.57
N ILE A 77 3.50 -17.20 -5.27
CA ILE A 77 4.61 -16.46 -4.68
C ILE A 77 4.52 -14.99 -5.07
N CYS A 78 5.05 -14.11 -4.24
CA CYS A 78 5.18 -12.69 -4.54
C CYS A 78 6.62 -12.37 -4.92
N VAL A 79 6.82 -11.70 -6.06
CA VAL A 79 8.12 -11.28 -6.57
C VAL A 79 8.16 -9.77 -6.61
N PHE A 80 9.15 -9.17 -5.94
CA PHE A 80 9.38 -7.73 -5.95
C PHE A 80 10.43 -7.38 -7.00
N ILE A 81 10.20 -6.33 -7.79
CA ILE A 81 11.13 -5.83 -8.82
C ILE A 81 11.99 -4.73 -8.23
#